data_AF-J3GQ17-F1
#
_entry.id   AF-J3GQ17-F1
#
_cell.length_a   1.000
_cell.length_b   1.000
_cell.length_c   1.000
_cell.angle_alpha   90.00
_cell.angle_beta   90.00
_cell.angle_gamma   90.00
#
_symmetry.space_group_name_H-M   'P 1'
#
loop_
_entity.id
_entity.type
_entity.pdbx_description
1 polymer ?
#
loop_
_entity_poly.entity_id
_entity_poly.type
_entity_poly.pdbx_seq_one_letter_code
_entity_poly.pdbx_strand_id
1 'polypeptide(L)'
;MSYKSRCPRTQHRVNELYPIIPPPRFFHYWRLAMKLCPPLSALLITASLFGCASSSHQSMNLPLTATHKNPGHTATTTLTSVGNQTNFDFYITGVPTGTILPPRIYTFINKGSCQQPGPAAFAMNDKVNTEPNAGTGGWTFYRSAPITMPDLLSGKYSVVVRTSPEDGSVDIFCGDVAHATR
;
A
#
# COMPACT_ATOMS: atom_id res chain seq x y z
N MET A 1 23.76 -31.71 34.41
CA MET A 1 22.69 -32.72 34.45
C MET A 1 22.20 -32.96 33.04
N SER A 2 22.33 -34.22 32.60
CA SER A 2 21.91 -34.75 31.31
C SER A 2 20.49 -35.33 31.44
N TYR A 3 19.67 -35.24 30.40
CA TYR A 3 18.85 -36.33 29.82
C TYR A 3 17.87 -35.70 28.80
N LYS A 4 18.02 -35.92 27.49
CA LYS A 4 17.54 -37.05 26.66
C LYS A 4 16.04 -37.01 26.35
N SER A 5 15.75 -36.69 25.08
CA SER A 5 14.84 -37.39 24.16
C SER A 5 13.38 -37.69 24.56
N ARG A 6 12.46 -37.44 23.61
CA ARG A 6 11.83 -38.47 22.73
C ARG A 6 10.33 -38.17 22.51
N CYS A 7 9.87 -38.30 21.26
CA CYS A 7 8.46 -38.38 20.90
C CYS A 7 7.70 -39.46 21.68
N PRO A 8 6.37 -39.36 21.74
CA PRO A 8 5.50 -40.53 21.66
C PRO A 8 4.67 -40.52 20.37
N ARG A 9 4.62 -41.70 19.76
CA ARG A 9 3.72 -42.15 18.69
C ARG A 9 2.76 -43.14 19.35
N THR A 10 1.45 -43.01 19.14
CA THR A 10 0.44 -44.07 19.31
C THR A 10 -0.93 -43.52 18.92
N GLN A 11 -1.95 -44.25 18.49
CA GLN A 11 -2.13 -45.57 17.86
C GLN A 11 -3.65 -45.69 17.73
N HIS A 12 -4.20 -45.99 16.57
CA HIS A 12 -5.48 -46.69 16.52
C HIS A 12 -5.33 -47.91 15.62
N ARG A 13 -5.67 -49.04 16.22
CA ARG A 13 -5.50 -50.43 15.82
C ARG A 13 -6.89 -51.01 15.64
N VAL A 14 -7.14 -51.69 14.53
CA VAL A 14 -7.99 -52.90 14.45
C VAL A 14 -7.42 -53.68 13.25
N ASN A 15 -6.66 -54.78 13.46
CA ASN A 15 -7.12 -56.19 13.45
C ASN A 15 -7.95 -56.50 12.19
N GLU A 16 -7.78 -57.54 11.40
CA GLU A 16 -7.22 -58.90 11.48
C GLU A 16 -7.48 -59.46 10.05
N LEU A 17 -6.68 -60.27 9.36
CA LEU A 17 -6.46 -61.72 9.49
C LEU A 17 -5.74 -62.15 8.18
N TYR A 18 -4.69 -62.98 8.31
CA TYR A 18 -4.02 -63.74 7.23
C TYR A 18 -4.90 -64.94 6.79
N PRO A 19 -4.79 -65.50 5.55
CA PRO A 19 -3.70 -66.44 5.17
C PRO A 19 -3.20 -66.32 3.70
N ILE A 20 -1.90 -66.40 3.42
CA ILE A 20 -1.11 -67.58 2.95
C ILE A 20 -1.73 -68.34 1.75
N ILE A 21 -1.28 -68.07 0.51
CA ILE A 21 -1.28 -69.00 -0.65
C ILE A 21 -0.07 -68.68 -1.59
N PRO A 22 0.69 -69.69 -2.12
CA PRO A 22 2.00 -69.56 -2.80
C PRO A 22 1.92 -69.42 -4.36
N PRO A 23 3.06 -69.31 -5.10
CA PRO A 23 3.10 -68.81 -6.49
C PRO A 23 3.12 -69.91 -7.57
N PRO A 24 2.86 -69.55 -8.83
CA PRO A 24 3.67 -70.04 -9.95
C PRO A 24 4.03 -68.89 -10.92
N ARG A 25 5.32 -68.65 -11.20
CA ARG A 25 6.07 -69.17 -12.37
C ARG A 25 5.45 -68.83 -13.74
N PHE A 26 6.20 -67.96 -14.44
CA PHE A 26 6.72 -68.15 -15.80
C PHE A 26 5.87 -67.82 -17.05
N PHE A 27 6.63 -67.36 -18.06
CA PHE A 27 6.37 -67.34 -19.51
C PHE A 27 5.28 -66.36 -19.98
N HIS A 28 5.70 -65.22 -20.54
CA HIS A 28 6.06 -64.99 -21.96
C HIS A 28 4.86 -64.59 -22.82
N TYR A 29 5.14 -63.52 -23.57
CA TYR A 29 4.67 -63.25 -24.93
C TYR A 29 3.30 -62.60 -25.15
N TRP A 30 3.45 -61.39 -25.68
CA TRP A 30 2.84 -60.88 -26.91
C TRP A 30 1.48 -60.19 -26.82
N ARG A 31 1.59 -58.89 -27.15
CA ARG A 31 0.62 -57.95 -27.67
C ARG A 31 -0.57 -58.62 -28.38
N LEU A 32 -1.76 -58.33 -27.88
CA LEU A 32 -2.95 -58.14 -28.70
C LEU A 32 -3.56 -56.79 -28.33
N ALA A 33 -3.52 -55.87 -29.28
CA ALA A 33 -4.26 -54.62 -29.23
C ALA A 33 -5.65 -54.87 -29.85
N MET A 34 -6.72 -54.52 -29.13
CA MET A 34 -8.07 -54.17 -29.60
C MET A 34 -8.92 -53.85 -28.35
N LYS A 35 -9.26 -52.59 -28.06
CA LYS A 35 -10.40 -51.76 -28.55
C LYS A 35 -11.65 -51.82 -27.62
N LEU A 36 -11.90 -50.67 -26.97
CA LEU A 36 -13.13 -50.09 -26.39
C LEU A 36 -13.95 -50.84 -25.31
N CYS A 37 -13.93 -50.28 -24.09
CA CYS A 37 -15.13 -50.00 -23.27
C CYS A 37 -14.80 -48.90 -22.23
N PRO A 38 -15.69 -47.91 -21.99
CA PRO A 38 -15.38 -46.72 -21.20
C PRO A 38 -15.63 -46.97 -19.70
N PRO A 39 -14.71 -46.61 -18.80
CA PRO A 39 -15.07 -46.43 -17.41
C PRO A 39 -15.54 -44.99 -17.20
N LEU A 40 -16.78 -44.86 -16.70
CA LEU A 40 -17.29 -43.70 -15.98
C LEU A 40 -16.31 -43.31 -14.87
N SER A 41 -15.35 -42.44 -15.18
CA SER A 41 -14.53 -41.80 -14.16
C SER A 41 -15.07 -40.41 -13.89
N ALA A 42 -15.62 -40.32 -12.68
CA ALA A 42 -16.31 -39.20 -12.10
C ALA A 42 -15.62 -37.85 -12.32
N LEU A 43 -16.49 -36.92 -12.67
CA LEU A 43 -16.48 -35.50 -12.36
C LEU A 43 -15.81 -35.16 -11.01
N LEU A 44 -15.19 -33.98 -10.96
CA LEU A 44 -14.82 -33.15 -9.80
C LEU A 44 -13.46 -33.42 -9.15
N ILE A 45 -12.49 -32.52 -9.38
CA ILE A 45 -12.05 -31.55 -8.35
C ILE A 45 -11.79 -30.21 -9.04
N THR A 46 -12.59 -29.23 -8.64
CA THR A 46 -12.56 -27.83 -9.03
C THR A 46 -11.23 -27.16 -8.68
N ALA A 47 -10.76 -26.31 -9.59
CA ALA A 47 -9.57 -25.49 -9.48
C ALA A 47 -9.53 -24.69 -8.16
N SER A 48 -8.53 -24.95 -7.33
CA SER A 48 -8.13 -24.04 -6.25
C SER A 48 -7.17 -23.01 -6.83
N LEU A 49 -7.69 -22.02 -7.56
CA LEU A 49 -6.92 -20.80 -7.83
C LEU A 49 -6.82 -20.05 -6.51
N PHE A 50 -5.69 -20.23 -5.81
CA PHE A 50 -5.31 -19.37 -4.69
C PHE A 50 -5.24 -17.94 -5.21
N GLY A 51 -6.26 -17.13 -4.90
CA GLY A 51 -6.26 -15.71 -5.19
C GLY A 51 -5.16 -15.05 -4.38
N CYS A 52 -4.21 -14.41 -5.05
CA CYS A 52 -3.34 -13.44 -4.41
C CYS A 52 -4.23 -12.30 -3.91
N ALA A 53 -4.51 -12.27 -2.61
CA ALA A 53 -5.05 -11.08 -1.97
C ALA A 53 -3.93 -10.04 -1.92
N SER A 54 -3.69 -9.36 -3.04
CA SER A 54 -2.80 -8.21 -3.13
C SER A 54 -3.46 -7.05 -2.39
N SER A 55 -3.37 -6.99 -1.06
CA SER A 55 -3.61 -5.74 -0.35
C SER A 55 -2.39 -4.85 -0.59
N SER A 56 -2.31 -4.25 -1.78
CA SER A 56 -1.37 -3.16 -2.01
C SER A 56 -2.01 -1.92 -1.41
N HIS A 57 -1.58 -1.50 -0.22
CA HIS A 57 -1.73 -0.10 0.16
C HIS A 57 -1.00 0.72 -0.91
N GLN A 58 -1.74 1.18 -1.90
CA GLN A 58 -1.19 1.93 -3.02
C GLN A 58 -0.72 3.26 -2.46
N SER A 59 0.58 3.50 -2.55
CA SER A 59 1.19 4.79 -2.26
C SER A 59 1.49 5.51 -3.57
N MET A 60 1.35 6.83 -3.59
CA MET A 60 1.74 7.66 -4.72
C MET A 60 2.53 8.85 -4.22
N ASN A 61 3.62 9.21 -4.89
CA ASN A 61 4.36 10.42 -4.59
C ASN A 61 3.83 11.58 -5.43
N LEU A 62 3.54 12.70 -4.77
CA LEU A 62 3.11 13.94 -5.40
C LEU A 62 4.18 15.00 -5.17
N PRO A 63 4.95 15.38 -6.21
CA PRO A 63 5.86 16.52 -6.11
C PRO A 63 5.07 17.82 -5.97
N LEU A 64 5.57 18.73 -5.13
CA LEU A 64 4.98 20.05 -4.93
C LEU A 64 5.97 21.12 -5.41
N THR A 65 5.51 21.97 -6.30
CA THR A 65 6.32 23.05 -6.88
C THR A 65 6.37 24.22 -5.91
N ALA A 66 7.57 24.75 -5.68
CA ALA A 66 7.75 25.98 -4.92
C ALA A 66 7.07 27.17 -5.61
N THR A 67 6.39 27.99 -4.83
CA THR A 67 5.87 29.26 -5.34
C THR A 67 6.98 30.30 -5.41
N HIS A 68 6.69 31.45 -6.03
CA HIS A 68 7.59 32.61 -6.02
C HIS A 68 7.90 33.13 -4.60
N LYS A 69 7.13 32.71 -3.58
CA LYS A 69 7.34 33.07 -2.17
C LYS A 69 8.31 32.14 -1.45
N ASN A 70 8.68 31.00 -2.03
CA ASN A 70 9.61 30.05 -1.44
C ASN A 70 10.67 29.55 -2.45
N PRO A 71 11.34 30.46 -3.18
CA PRO A 71 12.23 30.09 -4.29
C PRO A 71 13.40 29.23 -3.80
N GLY A 72 13.83 28.27 -4.63
CA GLY A 72 14.98 27.41 -4.35
C GLY A 72 14.71 26.27 -3.36
N HIS A 73 13.49 26.17 -2.83
CA HIS A 73 13.06 25.06 -1.99
C HIS A 73 12.26 24.02 -2.78
N THR A 74 12.17 22.83 -2.21
CA THR A 74 11.50 21.67 -2.78
C THR A 74 10.56 21.07 -1.75
N ALA A 75 9.50 20.44 -2.24
CA ALA A 75 8.55 19.74 -1.41
C ALA A 75 7.98 18.53 -2.13
N THR A 76 7.64 17.51 -1.35
CA THR A 76 6.97 16.30 -1.83
C THR A 76 5.99 15.82 -0.79
N THR A 77 4.94 15.13 -1.22
CA THR A 77 4.05 14.42 -0.30
C THR A 77 3.79 13.01 -0.80
N THR A 78 3.87 12.04 0.10
CA THR A 78 3.42 10.67 -0.20
C THR A 78 1.95 10.56 0.17
N LEU A 79 1.13 10.11 -0.78
CA LEU A 79 -0.28 9.83 -0.63
C LEU A 79 -0.45 8.35 -0.31
N THR A 80 -1.18 8.02 0.76
CA THR A 80 -1.46 6.63 1.14
C THR A 80 -2.95 6.44 1.37
N SER A 81 -3.53 5.43 0.72
CA SER A 81 -4.93 5.05 0.97
C SER A 81 -5.11 4.37 2.33
N VAL A 82 -6.03 4.89 3.15
CA VAL A 82 -6.39 4.33 4.46
C VAL A 82 -7.92 4.37 4.62
N GLY A 83 -8.58 3.24 4.38
CA GLY A 83 -10.04 3.15 4.50
C GLY A 83 -10.76 4.11 3.55
N ASN A 84 -11.52 5.06 4.09
CA ASN A 84 -12.26 6.08 3.34
C ASN A 84 -11.56 7.45 3.31
N GLN A 85 -10.29 7.52 3.67
CA GLN A 85 -9.49 8.74 3.68
C GLN A 85 -8.15 8.54 2.95
N THR A 86 -7.50 9.66 2.66
CA THR A 86 -6.15 9.69 2.12
C THR A 86 -5.24 10.37 3.13
N ASN A 87 -4.13 9.69 3.42
CA ASN A 87 -3.06 10.20 4.26
C ASN A 87 -2.00 10.87 3.41
N PHE A 88 -1.37 11.90 3.96
CA PHE A 88 -0.36 12.72 3.30
C PHE A 88 0.85 12.86 4.21
N ASP A 89 1.97 12.29 3.79
CA ASP A 89 3.26 12.40 4.46
C ASP A 89 4.13 13.41 3.71
N PHE A 90 4.24 14.62 4.26
CA PHE A 90 4.95 15.72 3.64
C PHE A 90 6.41 15.77 4.05
N TYR A 91 7.24 16.21 3.11
CA TYR A 91 8.59 16.68 3.36
C TYR A 91 8.84 17.98 2.59
N ILE A 92 9.33 19.02 3.28
CA ILE A 92 9.68 20.32 2.71
C ILE A 92 11.12 20.70 3.10
N THR A 93 11.90 21.26 2.19
CA THR A 93 13.31 21.60 2.47
C THR A 93 13.52 22.98 3.09
N GLY A 94 12.51 23.87 3.07
CA GLY A 94 12.62 25.20 3.67
C GLY A 94 11.32 25.99 3.67
N VAL A 95 11.34 27.09 4.41
CA VAL A 95 10.25 28.05 4.58
C VAL A 95 10.80 29.47 4.42
N PRO A 96 9.95 30.48 4.12
CA PRO A 96 10.40 31.86 3.96
C PRO A 96 11.11 32.40 5.21
N THR A 97 12.09 33.29 5.01
CA THR A 97 12.76 34.00 6.09
C THR A 97 11.77 34.75 6.98
N GLY A 98 11.95 34.68 8.30
CA GLY A 98 11.07 35.31 9.28
C GLY A 98 9.91 34.42 9.75
N THR A 99 9.74 33.22 9.17
CA THR A 99 8.81 32.21 9.68
C THR A 99 9.25 31.76 11.09
N ILE A 100 8.30 31.68 12.02
CA ILE A 100 8.54 31.17 13.38
C ILE A 100 9.00 29.70 13.30
N LEU A 101 10.01 29.33 14.08
CA LEU A 101 10.53 27.96 14.12
C LEU A 101 10.18 27.25 15.44
N PRO A 102 9.80 25.95 15.41
CA PRO A 102 9.52 25.16 14.21
C PRO A 102 8.29 25.68 13.44
N PRO A 103 8.28 25.62 12.10
CA PRO A 103 7.21 26.20 11.31
C PRO A 103 5.88 25.53 11.60
N ARG A 104 4.83 26.33 11.71
CA ARG A 104 3.45 25.82 11.73
C ARG A 104 2.91 25.85 10.32
N ILE A 105 2.66 24.67 9.76
CA ILE A 105 2.32 24.52 8.35
C ILE A 105 0.86 24.09 8.21
N TYR A 106 0.13 24.90 7.45
CA TYR A 106 -1.24 24.68 7.05
C TYR A 106 -1.27 24.06 5.67
N THR A 107 -2.18 23.13 5.44
CA THR A 107 -2.33 22.45 4.15
C THR A 107 -3.78 22.35 3.73
N PHE A 108 -3.98 22.47 2.43
CA PHE A 108 -5.30 22.49 1.82
C PHE A 108 -5.33 21.61 0.59
N ILE A 109 -6.48 20.97 0.36
CA ILE A 109 -6.83 20.41 -0.94
C ILE A 109 -7.81 21.39 -1.57
N ASN A 110 -7.38 22.04 -2.64
CA ASN A 110 -8.20 22.98 -3.40
C ASN A 110 -8.78 22.31 -4.64
N LYS A 111 -9.98 22.71 -5.04
CA LYS A 111 -10.51 22.35 -6.36
C LYS A 111 -9.68 23.05 -7.45
N GLY A 112 -9.60 22.47 -8.64
CA GLY A 112 -8.88 23.05 -9.77
C GLY A 112 -7.40 22.67 -9.79
N SER A 113 -6.56 23.60 -10.23
CA SER A 113 -5.10 23.40 -10.36
C SER A 113 -4.34 24.50 -9.63
N CYS A 114 -3.01 24.39 -9.55
CA CYS A 114 -2.14 25.43 -8.99
C CYS A 114 -2.18 26.73 -9.80
N GLN A 115 -2.37 26.67 -11.11
CA GLN A 115 -2.46 27.83 -12.00
C GLN A 115 -3.85 28.48 -11.97
N GLN A 116 -4.89 27.68 -11.73
CA GLN A 116 -6.28 28.14 -11.60
C GLN A 116 -6.90 27.57 -10.33
N PRO A 117 -6.53 28.12 -9.16
CA PRO A 117 -7.01 27.61 -7.89
C PRO A 117 -8.48 27.92 -7.70
N GLY A 118 -9.24 26.89 -7.36
CA GLY A 118 -10.61 26.99 -6.87
C GLY A 118 -10.65 27.07 -5.34
N PRO A 119 -11.86 27.03 -4.75
CA PRO A 119 -12.02 27.04 -3.30
C PRO A 119 -11.41 25.78 -2.66
N ALA A 120 -11.02 25.90 -1.40
CA ALA A 120 -10.60 24.77 -0.58
C ALA A 120 -11.76 23.77 -0.44
N ALA A 121 -11.51 22.53 -0.84
CA ALA A 121 -12.41 21.40 -0.59
C ALA A 121 -12.17 20.82 0.81
N PHE A 122 -10.90 20.76 1.24
CA PHE A 122 -10.50 20.27 2.55
C PHE A 122 -9.39 21.15 3.13
N ALA A 123 -9.54 21.52 4.39
CA ALA A 123 -8.48 22.13 5.20
C ALA A 123 -7.95 21.06 6.13
N MET A 124 -6.69 20.64 5.96
CA MET A 124 -6.13 19.50 6.69
C MET A 124 -5.41 19.97 7.98
N ASN A 125 -5.99 20.93 8.71
CA ASN A 125 -5.25 21.73 9.71
C ASN A 125 -5.50 21.32 11.17
N ASP A 126 -6.05 20.13 11.43
CA ASP A 126 -6.26 19.62 12.79
C ASP A 126 -4.93 19.48 13.57
N LYS A 127 -3.84 19.27 12.83
CA LYS A 127 -2.45 19.34 13.31
C LYS A 127 -1.68 20.24 12.37
N VAL A 128 -0.91 21.18 12.92
CA VAL A 128 -0.10 22.12 12.11
C VAL A 128 1.40 22.07 12.44
N ASN A 129 1.78 21.40 13.53
CA ASN A 129 3.17 21.27 13.91
C ASN A 129 3.94 20.43 12.89
N THR A 130 5.24 20.72 12.79
CA THR A 130 6.20 19.98 11.97
C THR A 130 7.33 19.44 12.81
N GLU A 131 7.99 18.40 12.32
CA GLU A 131 9.18 17.82 12.94
C GLU A 131 10.40 18.12 12.05
N PRO A 132 11.56 18.45 12.63
CA PRO A 132 12.77 18.65 11.85
C PRO A 132 13.21 17.30 11.25
N ASN A 133 13.53 17.29 9.95
CA ASN A 133 14.05 16.08 9.32
C ASN A 133 15.56 15.96 9.56
N ALA A 134 15.95 15.13 10.53
CA ALA A 134 17.33 14.96 10.92
C ALA A 134 18.19 14.46 9.74
N GLY A 135 19.25 15.21 9.40
CA GLY A 135 20.27 14.80 8.43
C GLY A 135 20.11 15.32 7.00
N THR A 136 18.92 15.76 6.58
CA THR A 136 18.69 16.30 5.22
C THR A 136 18.41 17.81 5.18
N GLY A 137 18.16 18.41 6.36
CA GLY A 137 17.58 19.75 6.44
C GLY A 137 16.09 19.73 6.08
N GLY A 138 15.32 20.69 6.58
CA GLY A 138 13.88 20.78 6.32
C GLY A 138 12.99 20.15 7.38
N TRP A 139 11.73 19.92 7.01
CA TRP A 139 10.65 19.59 7.92
C TRP A 139 9.74 18.51 7.34
N THR A 140 9.33 17.57 8.19
CA THR A 140 8.33 16.56 7.89
C THR A 140 7.06 16.81 8.69
N PHE A 141 5.93 16.42 8.14
CA PHE A 141 4.65 16.48 8.84
C PHE A 141 3.60 15.63 8.16
N TYR A 142 2.63 15.18 8.94
CA TYR A 142 1.56 14.29 8.50
C TYR A 142 0.21 15.00 8.47
N ARG A 143 -0.61 14.73 7.46
CA ARG A 143 -1.98 15.24 7.33
C ARG A 143 -2.91 14.15 6.77
N SER A 144 -4.21 14.34 6.92
CA SER A 144 -5.22 13.45 6.34
C SER A 144 -6.42 14.24 5.85
N ALA A 145 -7.06 13.76 4.79
CA ALA A 145 -8.31 14.31 4.29
C ALA A 145 -9.36 13.21 4.12
N PRO A 146 -10.64 13.48 4.44
CA PRO A 146 -11.74 12.53 4.31
C PRO A 146 -12.21 12.42 2.85
N ILE A 147 -11.29 12.03 1.96
CA ILE A 147 -11.51 11.72 0.55
C ILE A 147 -10.74 10.45 0.21
N THR A 148 -11.35 9.54 -0.55
CA THR A 148 -10.67 8.32 -0.97
C THR A 148 -9.56 8.65 -1.96
N MET A 149 -8.49 7.87 -1.98
CA MET A 149 -7.39 8.11 -2.90
C MET A 149 -7.82 8.03 -4.38
N PRO A 150 -8.69 7.08 -4.80
CA PRO A 150 -9.24 7.08 -6.16
C PRO A 150 -10.04 8.35 -6.53
N ASP A 151 -10.87 8.86 -5.61
CA ASP A 151 -11.65 10.09 -5.86
C ASP A 151 -10.75 11.33 -5.92
N LEU A 152 -9.71 11.36 -5.08
CA LEU A 152 -8.70 12.42 -5.10
C LEU A 152 -7.94 12.43 -6.44
N LEU A 153 -7.48 11.28 -6.91
CA LEU A 153 -6.68 11.15 -8.13
C LEU A 153 -7.48 11.35 -9.42
N SER A 154 -8.76 10.98 -9.43
CA SER A 154 -9.65 11.18 -10.58
C SER A 154 -10.24 12.60 -10.64
N GLY A 155 -10.24 13.32 -9.52
CA GLY A 155 -10.71 14.69 -9.42
C GLY A 155 -9.71 15.73 -9.95
N LYS A 156 -10.22 16.96 -10.14
CA LYS A 156 -9.37 18.13 -10.41
C LYS A 156 -9.06 18.82 -9.09
N TYR A 157 -7.95 18.42 -8.47
CA TYR A 157 -7.49 18.96 -7.21
C TYR A 157 -6.03 19.41 -7.26
N SER A 158 -5.70 20.38 -6.42
CA SER A 158 -4.33 20.77 -6.09
C SER A 158 -4.13 20.72 -4.58
N VAL A 159 -2.91 20.38 -4.17
CA VAL A 159 -2.48 20.41 -2.76
C VAL A 159 -1.65 21.66 -2.55
N VAL A 160 -2.06 22.49 -1.59
CA VAL A 160 -1.38 23.73 -1.23
C VAL A 160 -0.77 23.60 0.16
N VAL A 161 0.46 24.05 0.30
CA VAL A 161 1.19 24.16 1.57
C VAL A 161 1.39 25.64 1.88
N ARG A 162 0.97 26.07 3.07
CA ARG A 162 0.89 27.47 3.49
C ARG A 162 1.52 27.66 4.86
N THR A 163 2.19 28.78 5.06
CA THR A 163 2.64 29.18 6.41
C THR A 163 1.45 29.50 7.31
N SER A 164 1.67 29.53 8.63
CA SER A 164 0.62 29.85 9.58
C SER A 164 0.06 31.26 9.40
N PRO A 165 -1.13 31.56 9.94
CA PRO A 165 -1.66 32.92 9.95
C PRO A 165 -0.73 33.95 10.58
N GLU A 166 -0.06 33.59 11.68
CA GLU A 166 0.91 34.45 12.34
C GLU A 166 2.20 34.66 11.52
N ASP A 167 2.51 33.75 10.61
CA ASP A 167 3.58 33.85 9.61
C ASP A 167 3.11 34.40 8.25
N GLY A 168 1.92 35.03 8.22
CA GLY A 168 1.42 35.77 7.05
C GLY A 168 0.62 34.96 6.03
N SER A 169 0.25 33.70 6.31
CA SER A 169 -0.61 32.87 5.44
C SER A 169 -0.10 32.74 4.00
N VAL A 170 1.21 32.58 3.83
CA VAL A 170 1.86 32.58 2.52
C VAL A 170 1.83 31.19 1.92
N ASP A 171 1.30 31.05 0.70
CA ASP A 171 1.39 29.81 -0.08
C ASP A 171 2.83 29.59 -0.54
N ILE A 172 3.47 28.54 -0.02
CA ILE A 172 4.90 28.26 -0.22
C ILE A 172 5.14 27.12 -1.20
N PHE A 173 4.21 26.17 -1.29
CA PHE A 173 4.24 25.11 -2.30
C PHE A 173 2.84 24.82 -2.84
N CYS A 174 2.76 24.37 -4.08
CA CYS A 174 1.55 23.83 -4.67
C CYS A 174 1.87 22.67 -5.61
N GLY A 175 1.08 21.61 -5.59
CA GLY A 175 1.17 20.51 -6.57
C GLY A 175 -0.20 20.08 -7.07
N ASP A 176 -0.33 19.92 -8.39
CA ASP A 176 -1.52 19.36 -9.00
C ASP A 176 -1.57 17.86 -8.76
N VAL A 177 -2.68 17.35 -8.23
CA VAL A 177 -2.83 15.91 -7.92
C VAL A 177 -2.68 15.04 -9.16
N ALA A 178 -2.99 15.58 -10.35
CA ALA A 178 -2.78 14.92 -11.64
C ALA A 178 -1.30 14.55 -11.91
N HIS A 179 -0.35 15.13 -11.18
CA HIS A 179 1.08 14.82 -11.28
C HIS A 179 1.55 13.76 -10.26
N ALA A 180 0.63 13.15 -9.49
CA ALA A 180 0.98 12.07 -8.58
C ALA A 180 1.43 10.84 -9.36
N THR A 181 2.57 10.26 -8.98
CA THR A 181 3.17 9.09 -9.63
C THR A 181 3.36 7.96 -8.62
N ARG A 182 3.36 6.71 -9.10
CA ARG A 182 3.65 5.54 -8.27
C ARG A 182 5.15 5.39 -8.01
#